data_AF-A0A6P0YQH6-F1
#
_entry.id   AF-A0A6P0YQH6-F1
#
_cell.length_a   1.000
_cell.length_b   1.000
_cell.length_c   1.000
_cell.angle_alpha   90.00
_cell.angle_beta   90.00
_cell.angle_gamma   90.00
#
_symmetry.space_group_name_H-M   'P 1'
#
loop_
_entity.id
_entity.type
_entity.pdbx_description
1 polymer ?
#
loop_
_entity_poly.entity_id
_entity_poly.type
_entity_poly.pdbx_seq_one_letter_code
_entity_poly.pdbx_strand_id
1 'polypeptide(L)'
;MKTIRSWMMIGAIEVLLVLVLAAIAPAFFNSTLPLIGFLIWAVIVAIIASSLYAVIQRWQDALTARHLFITAFPNYRHLGVVAFLDRSSTRVAHTIERWQDIHNEPEFLELEMSPLEFLNGMKK
;
A
#
# COMPACT_ATOMS: atom_id res chain seq x y z
N MET A 1 -9.96 4.56 -3.72
CA MET A 1 -9.83 6.04 -3.94
C MET A 1 -9.42 6.81 -2.68
N LYS A 2 -10.03 6.57 -1.50
CA LYS A 2 -9.60 7.25 -0.24
C LYS A 2 -8.13 6.99 0.10
N THR A 3 -7.64 5.77 -0.14
CA THR A 3 -6.26 5.37 0.15
C THR A 3 -5.26 6.14 -0.72
N ILE A 4 -5.39 6.11 -2.04
CA ILE A 4 -4.46 6.82 -2.97
C ILE A 4 -4.37 8.31 -2.66
N ARG A 5 -5.49 8.97 -2.36
CA ARG A 5 -5.51 10.38 -1.95
C ARG A 5 -4.69 10.63 -0.68
N SER A 6 -4.80 9.73 0.31
CA SER A 6 -4.00 9.81 1.54
C SER A 6 -2.51 9.64 1.25
N TRP A 7 -2.13 8.70 0.38
CA TRP A 7 -0.73 8.50 -0.03
C TRP A 7 -0.14 9.71 -0.74
N MET A 8 -0.91 10.31 -1.66
CA MET A 8 -0.48 11.54 -2.32
C MET A 8 -0.28 12.69 -1.33
N MET A 9 -1.17 12.82 -0.34
CA MET A 9 -1.06 13.88 0.67
C MET A 9 0.18 13.67 1.57
N ILE A 10 0.42 12.44 2.01
CA ILE A 10 1.63 12.09 2.79
C ILE A 10 2.88 12.40 1.96
N GLY A 11 2.94 11.95 0.71
CA GLY A 11 4.08 12.22 -0.17
C GLY A 11 4.30 13.72 -0.42
N ALA A 12 3.23 14.50 -0.59
CA ALA A 12 3.34 15.96 -0.74
C ALA A 12 3.91 16.64 0.52
N ILE A 13 3.50 16.17 1.71
CA ILE A 13 4.02 16.67 2.99
C ILE A 13 5.50 16.28 3.15
N GLU A 14 5.87 15.04 2.83
CA GLU A 14 7.26 14.57 2.88
C GLU A 14 8.17 15.40 1.96
N VAL A 15 7.74 15.65 0.72
CA VAL A 15 8.49 16.48 -0.23
C VAL A 15 8.65 17.90 0.29
N LEU A 16 7.59 18.51 0.80
CA LEU A 16 7.66 19.87 1.35
C LEU A 16 8.62 19.93 2.55
N LEU A 17 8.57 18.93 3.43
CA LEU A 17 9.45 18.85 4.60
C LEU A 17 10.91 18.65 4.19
N VAL A 18 11.19 17.79 3.21
CA VAL A 18 12.55 17.61 2.66
C VAL A 18 13.07 18.90 2.03
N LEU A 19 12.24 19.63 1.28
CA LEU A 19 12.63 20.91 0.68
C LEU A 19 12.99 21.95 1.74
N VAL A 20 12.20 22.06 2.81
CA VAL A 20 12.47 22.97 3.92
C VAL A 20 13.78 22.60 4.62
N LEU A 21 13.98 21.31 4.93
CA LEU A 21 15.21 20.83 5.56
C LEU A 21 16.45 21.06 4.67
N ALA A 22 16.35 20.78 3.38
CA ALA A 22 17.43 21.00 2.42
C ALA A 22 17.78 22.49 2.28
N ALA A 23 16.80 23.40 2.41
CA ALA A 23 17.02 24.84 2.34
C ALA A 23 17.79 25.38 3.57
N ILE A 24 17.56 24.82 4.77
CA ILE A 24 18.22 25.27 5.99
C ILE A 24 19.58 24.59 6.23
N ALA A 25 19.81 23.38 5.69
CA ALA A 25 21.03 22.62 5.93
C ALA A 25 22.35 23.38 5.59
N PRO A 26 22.45 24.15 4.49
CA PRO A 26 23.65 24.92 4.16
C PRO A 26 24.03 25.96 5.21
N ALA A 27 23.04 26.56 5.91
CA ALA A 27 23.30 27.52 6.96
C ALA A 27 24.06 26.88 8.14
N PHE A 28 23.80 25.60 8.42
CA PHE A 28 24.48 24.87 9.48
C PHE A 28 25.87 24.39 9.05
N PHE A 29 26.06 23.98 7.79
CA PHE A 29 27.38 23.59 7.29
C PHE A 29 28.40 24.73 7.34
N ASN A 30 27.96 25.96 7.11
CA ASN A 30 28.82 27.15 7.16
C ASN A 30 28.86 27.81 8.56
N SER A 31 28.33 27.14 9.58
CA SER A 31 28.27 27.66 10.95
C SER A 31 29.29 26.99 11.88
N THR A 32 29.29 27.39 13.15
CA THR A 32 30.04 26.73 14.24
C THR A 32 29.53 25.31 14.55
N LEU A 33 28.41 24.88 13.97
CA LEU A 33 27.74 23.60 14.24
C LEU A 33 27.50 22.79 12.95
N PRO A 34 28.55 22.40 12.20
CA PRO A 34 28.40 21.64 10.95
C PRO A 34 27.76 20.27 11.14
N LEU A 35 27.90 19.66 12.33
CA LEU A 35 27.27 18.39 12.69
C LEU A 35 25.74 18.45 12.53
N ILE A 36 25.11 19.60 12.82
CA ILE A 36 23.67 19.78 12.65
C ILE A 36 23.28 19.68 11.16
N GLY A 37 24.11 20.25 10.27
CA GLY A 37 23.91 20.12 8.82
C GLY A 37 23.93 18.66 8.36
N PHE A 38 24.87 17.86 8.87
CA PHE A 38 24.90 16.42 8.60
C PHE A 38 23.69 15.67 9.16
N LEU A 39 23.24 16.00 10.37
CA LEU A 39 22.04 15.40 10.96
C LEU A 39 20.78 15.71 10.15
N ILE A 40 20.65 16.93 9.63
CA ILE A 40 19.54 17.31 8.75
C ILE A 40 19.55 16.45 7.47
N TRP A 41 20.71 16.23 6.87
CA TRP A 41 20.84 15.33 5.71
C TRP A 41 20.52 13.88 6.04
N ALA A 42 20.95 13.38 7.21
CA ALA A 42 20.59 12.04 7.66
C ALA A 42 19.07 11.88 7.80
N VAL A 43 18.37 12.90 8.32
CA VAL A 43 16.91 12.92 8.41
C VAL A 43 16.27 12.91 7.02
N ILE A 44 16.76 13.73 6.08
CA ILE A 44 16.27 13.74 4.69
C ILE A 44 16.39 12.34 4.06
N VAL A 45 17.55 11.70 4.21
CA VAL A 45 17.78 10.34 3.69
C VAL A 45 16.84 9.34 4.36
N ALA A 46 16.66 9.42 5.68
CA ALA A 46 15.76 8.53 6.42
C ALA A 46 14.31 8.65 5.96
N ILE A 47 13.81 9.88 5.73
CA ILE A 47 12.46 10.11 5.21
C ILE A 47 12.30 9.45 3.84
N ILE A 48 13.20 9.74 2.91
CA ILE A 48 13.15 9.19 1.54
C ILE A 48 13.23 7.65 1.57
N ALA A 49 14.16 7.09 2.35
CA ALA A 49 14.33 5.66 2.48
C ALA A 49 13.09 4.98 3.09
N SER A 50 12.50 5.56 4.12
CA SER A 50 11.29 5.04 4.76
C SER A 50 10.08 5.03 3.82
N SER A 51 9.91 6.11 3.04
CA SER A 51 8.83 6.25 2.06
C SER A 51 8.98 5.23 0.93
N LEU A 52 10.20 5.09 0.40
CA LEU A 52 10.52 4.10 -0.62
C LEU A 52 10.27 2.67 -0.11
N TYR A 53 10.70 2.38 1.12
CA TYR A 53 10.48 1.08 1.75
C TYR A 53 8.99 0.76 1.88
N ALA A 54 8.16 1.73 2.31
CA ALA A 54 6.72 1.56 2.44
C ALA A 54 6.05 1.26 1.08
N VAL A 55 6.48 1.94 0.02
CA VAL A 55 5.99 1.69 -1.36
C VAL A 55 6.37 0.28 -1.82
N ILE A 56 7.62 -0.13 -1.62
CA ILE A 56 8.10 -1.47 -1.99
C ILE A 56 7.32 -2.55 -1.25
N GLN A 57 7.16 -2.41 0.07
CA GLN A 57 6.39 -3.34 0.89
C GLN A 57 4.95 -3.49 0.40
N ARG A 58 4.25 -2.38 0.13
CA ARG A 58 2.88 -2.44 -0.42
C ARG A 58 2.82 -3.08 -1.80
N TRP A 59 3.81 -2.84 -2.64
CA TRP A 59 3.87 -3.44 -3.96
C TRP A 59 4.06 -4.96 -3.88
N GLN A 60 4.96 -5.41 -3.01
CA GLN A 60 5.18 -6.83 -2.74
C GLN A 60 3.94 -7.49 -2.15
N ASP A 61 3.28 -6.86 -1.18
CA ASP A 61 2.05 -7.37 -0.59
C ASP A 61 0.92 -7.48 -1.62
N ALA A 62 0.77 -6.50 -2.50
CA ALA A 62 -0.19 -6.53 -3.60
C ALA A 62 0.10 -7.64 -4.63
N LEU A 63 1.38 -7.89 -4.93
CA LEU A 63 1.79 -9.01 -5.79
C LEU A 63 1.42 -10.36 -5.17
N THR A 64 1.69 -10.53 -3.87
CA THR A 64 1.31 -11.73 -3.11
C THR A 64 -0.20 -11.91 -3.06
N ALA A 65 -0.94 -10.84 -2.73
CA ALA A 65 -2.40 -10.83 -2.73
C ALA A 65 -2.99 -11.23 -4.09
N ARG A 66 -2.45 -10.68 -5.18
CA ARG A 66 -2.85 -11.05 -6.54
C ARG A 66 -2.56 -12.51 -6.82
N HIS A 67 -1.37 -13.00 -6.46
CA HIS A 67 -0.99 -14.38 -6.69
C HIS A 67 -1.94 -15.34 -5.96
N LEU A 68 -2.21 -15.11 -4.68
CA LEU A 68 -3.17 -15.90 -3.89
C LEU A 68 -4.56 -15.92 -4.54
N PHE A 69 -5.06 -14.75 -4.94
CA PHE A 69 -6.40 -14.66 -5.54
C PHE A 69 -6.49 -15.37 -6.90
N ILE A 70 -5.50 -15.22 -7.76
CA ILE A 70 -5.49 -15.85 -9.10
C ILE A 70 -5.30 -17.36 -9.00
N THR A 71 -4.51 -17.84 -8.02
CA THR A 71 -4.34 -19.26 -7.78
C THR A 71 -5.65 -19.91 -7.33
N ALA A 72 -6.42 -19.23 -6.46
CA ALA A 72 -7.75 -19.70 -6.05
C ALA A 72 -8.81 -19.54 -7.15
N PHE A 73 -8.75 -18.47 -7.94
CA PHE A 73 -9.74 -18.15 -8.97
C PHE A 73 -9.06 -17.79 -10.32
N PRO A 74 -8.70 -18.80 -11.13
CA PRO A 74 -7.93 -18.60 -12.37
C PRO A 74 -8.60 -17.70 -13.41
N ASN A 75 -9.93 -17.60 -13.39
CA ASN A 75 -10.72 -16.77 -14.31
C ASN A 75 -10.40 -15.26 -14.19
N TYR A 76 -9.81 -14.83 -13.07
CA TYR A 76 -9.48 -13.43 -12.80
C TYR A 76 -8.03 -13.06 -13.14
N ARG A 77 -7.32 -13.85 -13.96
CA ARG A 77 -5.94 -13.54 -14.39
C ARG A 77 -5.75 -12.16 -15.03
N HIS A 78 -6.80 -11.64 -15.65
CA HIS A 78 -6.84 -10.32 -16.29
C HIS A 78 -6.71 -9.16 -15.29
N LEU A 79 -6.94 -9.38 -13.99
CA LEU A 79 -6.77 -8.35 -12.97
C LEU A 79 -5.28 -8.03 -12.77
N GLY A 80 -4.94 -6.75 -12.94
CA GLY A 80 -3.60 -6.23 -12.66
C GLY A 80 -3.33 -6.06 -11.17
N VAL A 81 -2.06 -5.90 -10.81
CA VAL A 81 -1.58 -5.67 -9.42
C VAL A 81 -2.26 -4.45 -8.77
N VAL A 82 -2.58 -3.45 -9.57
CA VAL A 82 -3.26 -2.22 -9.12
C VAL A 82 -4.59 -2.50 -8.40
N ALA A 83 -5.33 -3.54 -8.80
CA ALA A 83 -6.59 -3.93 -8.15
C ALA A 83 -6.41 -4.46 -6.71
N PHE A 84 -5.16 -4.75 -6.33
CA PHE A 84 -4.76 -5.32 -5.04
C PHE A 84 -3.94 -4.36 -4.18
N LEU A 85 -3.55 -3.17 -4.69
CA LEU A 85 -2.72 -2.19 -3.96
C LEU A 85 -3.32 -1.69 -2.63
N ASP A 86 -4.65 -1.79 -2.50
CA ASP A 86 -5.39 -1.39 -1.30
C ASP A 86 -5.80 -2.60 -0.43
N ARG A 87 -5.32 -3.80 -0.74
CA ARG A 87 -5.65 -5.04 0.00
C ARG A 87 -4.39 -5.71 0.51
N SER A 88 -4.41 -6.12 1.78
CA SER A 88 -3.34 -6.96 2.30
C SER A 88 -3.49 -8.41 1.85
N SER A 89 -2.37 -9.09 1.61
CA SER A 89 -2.36 -10.51 1.28
C SER A 89 -3.08 -11.36 2.32
N THR A 90 -2.91 -11.07 3.61
CA THR A 90 -3.62 -11.74 4.72
C THR A 90 -5.12 -11.60 4.61
N ARG A 91 -5.61 -10.40 4.27
CA ARG A 91 -7.05 -10.17 4.09
C ARG A 91 -7.58 -10.95 2.90
N VAL A 92 -6.83 -10.99 1.80
CA VAL A 92 -7.19 -11.78 0.62
C VAL A 92 -7.25 -13.27 0.97
N ALA A 93 -6.24 -13.80 1.67
CA ALA A 93 -6.21 -15.19 2.11
C ALA A 93 -7.44 -15.56 2.96
N HIS A 94 -7.74 -14.79 4.01
CA HIS A 94 -8.93 -15.02 4.83
C HIS A 94 -10.26 -14.88 4.07
N THR A 95 -10.29 -14.06 3.02
CA THR A 95 -11.50 -13.90 2.23
C THR A 95 -11.69 -15.09 1.28
N ILE A 96 -10.60 -15.64 0.74
CA ILE A 96 -10.63 -16.87 -0.05
C ILE A 96 -11.08 -18.05 0.83
N GLU A 97 -10.52 -18.17 2.02
CA GLU A 97 -10.89 -19.22 3.00
C GLU A 97 -12.39 -19.15 3.32
N ARG A 98 -12.89 -17.97 3.74
CA ARG A 98 -14.32 -17.79 3.99
C ARG A 98 -15.18 -18.10 2.78
N TRP A 99 -14.74 -17.73 1.58
CA TRP A 99 -15.47 -18.05 0.35
C TRP A 99 -15.59 -19.56 0.16
N GLN A 100 -14.51 -20.31 0.38
CA GLN A 100 -14.50 -21.76 0.25
C GLN A 100 -15.44 -22.44 1.26
N ASP A 101 -15.55 -21.89 2.45
CA ASP A 101 -16.45 -22.41 3.49
C ASP A 101 -17.93 -22.19 3.14
N ILE A 102 -18.28 -20.98 2.67
CA ILE A 102 -19.69 -20.57 2.53
C ILE A 102 -20.27 -20.77 1.13
N HIS A 103 -19.47 -20.95 0.08
CA HIS A 103 -20.03 -20.97 -1.29
C HIS A 103 -20.95 -22.15 -1.57
N ASN A 104 -20.91 -23.19 -0.74
CA ASN A 104 -21.78 -24.37 -0.85
C ASN A 104 -23.06 -24.23 -0.01
N GLU A 105 -23.20 -23.14 0.75
CA GLU A 105 -24.41 -22.89 1.53
C GLU A 105 -25.55 -22.42 0.61
N PRO A 106 -26.77 -22.96 0.78
CA PRO A 106 -27.90 -22.63 -0.09
C PRO A 106 -28.23 -21.13 -0.10
N GLU A 107 -28.11 -20.45 1.04
CA GLU A 107 -28.33 -19.00 1.16
C GLU A 107 -27.31 -18.17 0.33
N PHE A 108 -26.10 -18.71 0.16
CA PHE A 108 -25.02 -18.03 -0.56
C PHE A 108 -25.13 -18.22 -2.07
N LEU A 109 -25.69 -19.34 -2.51
CA LEU A 109 -26.01 -19.60 -3.92
C LEU A 109 -27.11 -18.66 -4.42
N GLU A 110 -28.09 -18.32 -3.57
CA GLU A 110 -29.15 -17.35 -3.90
C GLU A 110 -28.62 -15.93 -4.12
N LEU A 111 -27.47 -15.58 -3.54
CA LEU A 111 -26.83 -14.27 -3.70
C LEU A 111 -26.09 -14.11 -5.05
N GLU A 112 -25.90 -15.20 -5.82
CA GLU A 112 -25.17 -15.24 -7.11
C GLU A 112 -23.84 -14.45 -7.11
N MET A 113 -23.19 -14.35 -5.95
CA MET A 113 -22.07 -13.43 -5.78
C MET A 113 -20.84 -13.95 -6.52
N SER A 114 -20.06 -13.05 -7.10
CA SER A 114 -18.75 -13.43 -7.64
C SER A 114 -17.67 -13.38 -6.55
N PRO A 115 -16.61 -14.21 -6.63
CA PRO A 115 -15.46 -14.12 -5.72
C PRO A 115 -14.83 -12.72 -5.65
N LEU A 116 -14.88 -11.97 -6.75
CA LEU A 116 -14.37 -10.61 -6.82
C LEU A 116 -15.26 -9.62 -6.04
N GLU A 117 -16.58 -9.75 -6.13
CA GLU A 117 -17.53 -8.95 -5.34
C GLU A 117 -17.40 -9.24 -3.85
N PHE A 118 -17.25 -10.50 -3.48
CA PHE A 118 -16.99 -10.89 -2.10
C PHE A 118 -15.68 -10.31 -1.57
N LEU A 119 -14.62 -10.35 -2.38
CA LEU A 119 -13.34 -9.73 -2.06
C LEU A 119 -13.47 -8.21 -1.84
N ASN A 120 -14.34 -7.55 -2.61
CA ASN A 120 -14.57 -6.11 -2.52
C ASN A 120 -15.35 -5.70 -1.26
N GLY A 121 -15.97 -6.66 -0.56
CA GLY A 121 -17.05 -6.41 0.38
C GLY A 121 -18.27 -5.87 -0.38
N MET A 122 -19.47 -6.31 -0.01
CA MET A 122 -20.72 -5.84 -0.62
C MET A 122 -20.71 -4.32 -0.79
N LYS A 123 -20.45 -3.84 -2.01
CA LYS A 123 -20.82 -2.48 -2.38
C LYS A 123 -22.32 -2.54 -2.59
N LYS A 124 -23.05 -2.23 -1.51
CA LYS A 124 -24.42 -1.74 -1.62
C LYS A 124 -24.43 -0.42 -2.39
#